data_AF-Q74D78-F1
#
_entry.id   AF-Q74D78-F1
#
_cell.length_a   1.000
_cell.length_b   1.000
_cell.length_c   1.000
_cell.angle_alpha   90.00
_cell.angle_beta   90.00
_cell.angle_gamma   90.00
#
_symmetry.space_group_name_H-M   'P 1'
#
loop_
_entity.id
_entity.type
_entity.pdbx_description
1 polymer ?
#
loop_
_entity_poly.entity_id
_entity_poly.type
_entity_poly.pdbx_seq_one_letter_code
_entity_poly.pdbx_strand_id
1 'polypeptide(L)'
;MIGFQYLANVATLEFIGEKCVGCGMCVEVCPHQVFRLEGSKAEVVARDDCMECGACAVNCPASAIRVDAGVGCASGMINEWLAGVVGSRGGRCC
;
A
#
# COMPACT_ATOMS: atom_id res chain seq x y z
N MET A 1 -12.22 15.48 -0.58
CA MET A 1 -11.19 16.35 0.02
C MET A 1 -10.07 16.45 -1.01
N ILE A 2 -9.93 17.58 -1.69
CA ILE A 2 -9.01 17.74 -2.84
C ILE A 2 -7.89 18.66 -2.39
N GLY A 3 -6.64 18.19 -2.37
CA GLY A 3 -5.48 19.05 -2.12
C GLY A 3 -4.32 18.50 -1.28
N PHE A 4 -4.39 17.27 -0.76
CA PHE A 4 -3.29 16.65 -0.01
C PHE A 4 -2.70 15.45 -0.78
N GLN A 5 -2.15 15.71 -1.96
CA GLN A 5 -1.33 14.72 -2.65
C GLN A 5 -0.08 14.48 -1.82
N TYR A 6 0.26 13.21 -1.54
CA TYR A 6 1.31 12.88 -0.58
C TYR A 6 2.68 13.33 -1.13
N LEU A 7 3.17 12.62 -2.14
CA LEU A 7 4.36 12.95 -2.91
C LEU A 7 4.19 12.32 -4.28
N ALA A 8 4.52 13.05 -5.34
CA ALA A 8 4.33 12.56 -6.70
C ALA A 8 5.29 11.40 -7.03
N ASN A 9 4.77 10.33 -7.62
CA ASN A 9 5.53 9.18 -8.13
C ASN A 9 6.36 8.38 -7.10
N VAL A 10 6.02 8.45 -5.80
CA VAL A 10 6.74 7.66 -4.77
C VAL A 10 6.00 6.40 -4.32
N ALA A 11 4.67 6.34 -4.54
CA ALA A 11 3.89 5.19 -4.10
C ALA A 11 4.38 3.90 -4.78
N THR A 12 4.44 2.81 -4.04
CA THR A 12 4.75 1.45 -4.50
C THR A 12 3.55 0.71 -5.07
N LEU A 13 2.37 1.35 -5.05
CA LEU A 13 1.11 0.75 -5.50
C LEU A 13 1.21 0.17 -6.92
N GLU A 14 0.94 -1.13 -7.03
CA GLU A 14 0.88 -1.93 -8.25
C GLU A 14 -0.54 -2.49 -8.40
N PHE A 15 -1.12 -2.34 -9.58
CA PHE A 15 -2.46 -2.86 -9.91
C PHE A 15 -2.40 -3.76 -11.15
N ILE A 16 -2.85 -5.00 -11.01
CA ILE A 16 -2.84 -6.04 -12.04
C ILE A 16 -4.27 -6.21 -12.57
N GLY A 17 -4.60 -5.42 -13.59
CA GLY A 17 -5.96 -5.33 -14.14
C GLY A 17 -6.52 -6.66 -14.64
N GLU A 18 -5.67 -7.60 -15.05
CA GLU A 18 -6.06 -8.93 -15.52
C GLU A 18 -6.69 -9.77 -14.42
N LYS A 19 -6.25 -9.60 -13.16
CA LYS A 19 -6.79 -10.30 -11.99
C LYS A 19 -8.02 -9.64 -11.41
N CYS A 20 -8.32 -8.40 -11.78
CA CYS A 20 -9.45 -7.67 -11.22
C CYS A 20 -10.79 -8.34 -11.61
N VAL A 21 -11.57 -8.70 -10.60
CA VAL A 21 -12.92 -9.29 -10.75
C VAL A 21 -14.05 -8.27 -10.56
N GLY A 22 -13.73 -6.98 -10.45
CA GLY A 22 -14.75 -5.92 -10.35
C GLY A 22 -15.51 -5.83 -9.02
N CYS A 23 -15.02 -6.46 -7.95
CA CYS A 23 -15.75 -6.55 -6.67
C CYS A 23 -15.96 -5.22 -5.92
N GLY A 24 -15.22 -4.16 -6.26
CA GLY A 24 -15.38 -2.84 -5.64
C GLY A 24 -14.73 -2.63 -4.27
N MET A 25 -14.26 -3.68 -3.59
CA MET A 25 -13.69 -3.56 -2.23
C MET A 25 -12.60 -2.50 -2.11
N CYS A 26 -11.72 -2.38 -3.11
CA CYS A 26 -10.65 -1.35 -3.12
C CYS A 26 -11.17 0.09 -3.10
N VAL A 27 -12.37 0.35 -3.64
CA VAL A 27 -13.03 1.67 -3.60
C VAL A 27 -13.60 1.93 -2.22
N GLU A 28 -14.21 0.92 -1.60
CA GLU A 28 -14.84 1.02 -0.29
C GLU A 28 -13.82 1.22 0.84
N VAL A 29 -12.71 0.47 0.82
CA VAL A 29 -11.72 0.48 1.91
C VAL A 29 -10.66 1.57 1.77
N CYS A 30 -10.61 2.29 0.64
CA CYS A 30 -9.59 3.31 0.41
C CYS A 30 -10.06 4.68 0.93
N PRO A 31 -9.53 5.17 2.07
CA PRO A 31 -9.94 6.46 2.63
C PRO A 31 -9.60 7.66 1.72
N HIS A 32 -8.63 7.47 0.81
CA HIS A 32 -8.12 8.50 -0.09
C HIS A 32 -8.72 8.40 -1.50
N GLN A 33 -9.65 7.47 -1.74
CA GLN A 33 -10.34 7.32 -3.03
C GLN A 33 -9.39 7.16 -4.23
N VAL A 34 -8.28 6.44 -4.04
CA VAL A 34 -7.26 6.14 -5.08
C VAL A 34 -7.85 5.33 -6.23
N PHE A 35 -8.91 4.57 -5.97
CA PHE A 35 -9.55 3.69 -6.93
C PHE A 35 -10.95 4.19 -7.30
N ARG A 36 -11.36 3.88 -8.53
CA ARG A 36 -12.74 4.02 -9.02
C ARG A 36 -13.16 2.73 -9.72
N LEU A 37 -14.44 2.39 -9.65
CA LEU A 37 -15.01 1.37 -10.52
C LEU A 37 -15.42 2.01 -11.84
N GLU A 38 -14.85 1.51 -12.94
CA GLU A 38 -15.21 1.89 -14.30
C GLU A 38 -15.67 0.62 -15.04
N GLY A 39 -16.97 0.55 -15.33
CA GLY A 39 -17.59 -0.64 -15.90
C GLY A 39 -17.47 -1.87 -14.98
N SER A 40 -16.77 -2.91 -15.44
CA SER A 40 -16.62 -4.19 -14.73
C SER A 40 -15.28 -4.34 -14.00
N LYS A 41 -14.42 -3.31 -13.98
CA LYS A 41 -13.10 -3.35 -13.33
C LYS A 41 -12.85 -2.09 -12.52
N ALA A 42 -11.92 -2.22 -11.57
CA ALA A 42 -11.37 -1.07 -10.88
C ALA A 42 -10.29 -0.40 -11.74
N GLU A 43 -10.14 0.92 -11.59
CA GLU A 43 -9.07 1.73 -12.15
C GLU A 43 -8.40 2.56 -11.05
N VAL A 44 -7.11 2.84 -11.23
CA VAL A 44 -6.32 3.71 -10.34
C VAL A 44 -6.41 5.13 -10.87
N VAL A 45 -7.09 6.02 -10.15
CA VAL A 45 -7.36 7.41 -10.60
C VAL A 45 -6.52 8.46 -9.88
N ALA A 46 -6.01 8.14 -8.69
CA ALA A 46 -5.23 9.07 -7.87
C ALA A 46 -4.07 8.34 -7.18
N ARG A 47 -3.14 7.79 -7.96
CA ARG A 47 -2.04 6.95 -7.46
C ARG A 47 -1.21 7.63 -6.37
N ASP A 48 -0.93 8.93 -6.54
CA ASP A 48 -0.08 9.71 -5.63
C ASP A 48 -0.78 10.14 -4.34
N ASP A 49 -2.08 9.88 -4.21
CA ASP A 49 -2.82 10.04 -2.96
C ASP A 49 -2.74 8.79 -2.08
N CYS A 50 -2.10 7.72 -2.58
CA CYS A 50 -1.91 6.48 -1.85
C CYS A 50 -0.95 6.68 -0.67
N MET A 51 -1.48 6.53 0.54
CA MET A 51 -0.70 6.53 1.79
C MET A 51 -0.11 5.16 2.16
N GLU A 52 -0.18 4.19 1.24
CA GLU A 52 0.38 2.84 1.42
C GLU A 52 -0.14 2.08 2.66
N CYS A 53 -1.39 2.31 3.04
CA CYS A 53 -1.97 1.66 4.23
C CYS A 53 -2.24 0.15 4.07
N GLY A 54 -2.22 -0.38 2.84
CA GLY A 54 -2.42 -1.81 2.57
C GLY A 54 -3.86 -2.31 2.61
N ALA A 55 -4.85 -1.49 3.01
CA ALA A 55 -6.24 -1.92 3.16
C ALA A 55 -6.82 -2.52 1.86
N CYS A 56 -6.53 -1.90 0.71
CA CYS A 56 -6.98 -2.40 -0.60
C CYS A 56 -6.36 -3.75 -0.98
N ALA A 57 -5.08 -3.97 -0.66
CA ALA A 57 -4.40 -5.24 -0.94
C ALA A 57 -4.95 -6.38 -0.06
N VAL A 58 -5.16 -6.11 1.23
CA VAL A 58 -5.72 -7.10 2.19
C VAL A 58 -7.13 -7.53 1.83
N ASN A 59 -7.95 -6.60 1.31
CA ASN A 59 -9.36 -6.86 0.99
C ASN A 59 -9.59 -7.27 -0.47
N CYS A 60 -8.55 -7.41 -1.30
CA CYS A 60 -8.71 -7.82 -2.69
C CYS A 60 -8.85 -9.35 -2.78
N PRO A 61 -10.03 -9.91 -3.09
CA PRO A 61 -10.22 -11.36 -3.14
C PRO A 61 -9.45 -12.05 -4.27
N ALA A 62 -9.04 -11.28 -5.29
CA ALA A 62 -8.30 -11.79 -6.44
C ALA A 62 -6.79 -11.44 -6.39
N SER A 63 -6.33 -10.83 -5.29
CA SER A 63 -4.94 -10.39 -5.12
C SER A 63 -4.42 -9.58 -6.32
N ALA A 64 -5.27 -8.66 -6.82
CA ALA A 64 -5.00 -7.81 -7.97
C ALA A 64 -4.24 -6.51 -7.61
N ILE A 65 -4.02 -6.24 -6.32
CA ILE A 65 -3.40 -5.01 -5.81
C ILE A 65 -2.23 -5.39 -4.90
N ARG A 66 -1.09 -4.72 -5.08
CA ARG A 66 0.06 -4.78 -4.16
C ARG A 66 0.49 -3.38 -3.76
N VAL A 67 1.02 -3.28 -2.54
CA VAL A 67 1.63 -2.08 -1.99
C VAL A 67 2.56 -2.50 -0.86
N ASP A 68 3.68 -1.82 -0.71
CA ASP A 68 4.63 -2.05 0.38
C ASP A 68 4.11 -1.34 1.64
N ALA A 69 3.14 -1.96 2.30
CA ALA A 69 2.50 -1.37 3.46
C ALA A 69 3.42 -1.32 4.68
N GLY A 70 3.48 -0.17 5.34
CA GLY A 70 4.23 0.00 6.59
C GLY A 70 4.77 1.41 6.77
N VAL A 71 5.50 1.62 7.86
CA VAL A 71 6.10 2.92 8.21
C VAL A 71 7.57 3.04 7.76
N GLY A 72 8.01 2.17 6.84
CA GLY A 72 9.32 2.18 6.17
C GLY A 72 10.50 2.54 7.08
N CYS A 73 10.89 3.82 7.05
CA CYS A 73 11.97 4.37 7.87
C CYS A 73 11.77 4.21 9.38
N ALA A 74 10.55 4.40 9.89
CA ALA A 74 10.28 4.24 11.32
C ALA A 74 10.41 2.78 11.75
N SER A 75 10.00 1.82 10.91
CA SER A 75 10.23 0.39 11.16
C SER A 75 11.73 0.09 11.21
N GLY A 76 12.53 0.67 10.32
CA GLY A 76 13.99 0.55 10.35
C GLY A 76 14.61 1.04 11.67
N MET A 77 14.22 2.24 12.12
CA MET A 77 14.70 2.79 13.40
C MET A 77 14.26 1.95 14.59
N ILE A 78 13.00 1.51 14.63
CA ILE A 78 12.45 0.70 15.71
C ILE A 78 13.16 -0.66 15.77
N ASN A 79 13.39 -1.30 14.63
CA ASN A 79 14.07 -2.59 14.57
C ASN A 79 15.52 -2.50 15.05
N GLU A 80 16.24 -1.43 14.70
CA GLU A 80 17.60 -1.18 15.21
C GLU A 80 17.60 -1.00 16.73
N TRP A 81 16.66 -0.21 17.27
CA TRP A 81 16.52 -0.03 18.72
C TRP A 81 16.16 -1.35 19.42
N LEU A 82 15.23 -2.14 18.85
CA LEU A 82 14.87 -3.44 19.39
C LEU A 82 16.04 -4.41 19.35
N ALA A 83 16.85 -4.44 18.29
CA ALA A 83 18.05 -5.27 18.23
C ALA A 83 19.04 -4.96 19.37
N GLY A 84 19.04 -3.73 19.89
CA GLY A 84 19.80 -3.34 21.09
C GLY A 84 19.19 -3.82 22.42
N VAL A 85 17.88 -4.10 22.48
CA VAL A 85 17.15 -4.48 23.71
C VAL A 85 16.91 -5.99 23.79
N VAL A 86 16.51 -6.62 22.69
CA VAL A 86 16.46 -8.07 22.53
C VAL A 86 17.76 -8.47 21.84
N GLY A 87 18.73 -8.99 22.62
CA GLY A 87 20.03 -9.41 22.10
C GLY A 87 19.92 -10.49 21.01
N SER A 88 19.64 -10.08 19.78
CA SER A 88 19.63 -10.94 18.60
C SER A 88 20.99 -10.85 17.94
N ARG A 89 21.79 -11.90 18.13
CA ARG A 89 22.96 -12.14 17.30
C ARG A 89 22.48 -12.58 15.91
N GLY A 90 22.46 -11.66 14.96
CA GLY A 90 22.38 -11.98 13.52
C GLY A 90 21.44 -11.02 12.78
N GLY A 91 21.81 -10.39 11.67
CA GLY A 91 22.90 -10.69 10.74
C GLY A 91 23.64 -9.44 10.29
N ARG A 92 24.90 -9.67 9.95
CA ARG A 92 25.81 -8.70 9.34
C ARG A 92 25.13 -8.07 8.12
N CYS A 93 25.07 -6.73 8.08
CA CYS A 93 25.11 -6.01 6.82
C CYS A 93 26.50 -6.22 6.21
N CYS A 94 26.63 -7.29 5.44
CA CYS A 94 27.50 -7.41 4.28
C CYS A 94 26.64 -7.93 3.14
#